data_AF-A0A1H7IFM2-F1
#
_entry.id   AF-A0A1H7IFM2-F1
#
_cell.length_a   1.000
_cell.length_b   1.000
_cell.length_c   1.000
_cell.angle_alpha   90.00
_cell.angle_beta   90.00
_cell.angle_gamma   90.00
#
_symmetry.space_group_name_H-M   'P 1'
#
loop_
_entity.id
_entity.type
_entity.pdbx_description
1 polymer ?
#
loop_
_entity_poly.entity_id
_entity_poly.type
_entity_poly.pdbx_seq_one_letter_code
_entity_poly.pdbx_strand_id
1 'polypeptide(L)'
;MKDTKRKRIKLGDLYAIPLPNGKFAFGRRLKDASIAIYNYMGNTFEDKPQQESYQFIVGVYDDILKSGEWPVVENRPFVNEEEAWPPPACVIDQLTGEYSIY
;
A
#
# COMPACT_ATOMS: atom_id res chain seq x y z
N MET A 1 12.71 -12.02 22.30
CA MET A 1 11.46 -11.78 21.54
C MET A 1 11.33 -10.27 21.41
N LYS A 2 11.27 -9.71 20.19
CA LYS A 2 11.01 -8.27 20.03
C LYS A 2 9.58 -8.01 20.50
N ASP A 3 9.42 -7.14 21.50
CA ASP A 3 8.13 -6.61 21.95
C ASP A 3 7.53 -5.75 20.83
N THR A 4 6.99 -6.39 19.79
CA THR A 4 6.20 -5.70 18.77
C THR A 4 4.85 -5.38 19.40
N LYS A 5 4.75 -4.24 20.08
CA LYS A 5 3.46 -3.61 20.39
C LYS A 5 2.61 -3.71 19.13
N ARG A 6 1.45 -4.39 19.21
CA ARG A 6 0.52 -4.55 18.09
C ARG A 6 0.18 -3.17 17.54
N LYS A 7 0.80 -2.78 16.42
CA LYS A 7 0.57 -1.50 15.77
C LYS A 7 -0.77 -1.59 15.05
N ARG A 8 -1.67 -0.64 15.32
CA ARG A 8 -2.97 -0.58 14.66
C ARG A 8 -2.77 0.00 13.27
N ILE A 9 -3.14 -0.77 12.25
CA ILE A 9 -3.17 -0.33 10.84
C ILE A 9 -4.39 0.59 10.67
N LYS A 10 -4.22 1.75 10.03
CA LYS A 10 -5.31 2.66 9.69
C LYS A 10 -5.44 2.81 8.18
N LEU A 11 -6.66 3.04 7.71
CA LEU A 11 -6.89 3.45 6.33
C LEU A 11 -6.17 4.78 6.07
N GLY A 12 -5.55 4.88 4.90
CA GLY A 12 -4.78 6.06 4.52
C GLY A 12 -3.37 6.12 5.11
N ASP A 13 -2.94 5.16 5.93
CA ASP A 13 -1.54 5.10 6.38
C ASP A 13 -0.61 5.02 5.16
N LEU A 14 0.37 5.91 5.12
CA LEU A 14 1.42 5.97 4.11
C LEU A 14 2.64 5.22 4.62
N TYR A 15 2.91 4.08 4.01
CA TYR A 15 4.07 3.25 4.30
C TYR A 15 5.23 3.64 3.39
N ALA A 16 6.43 3.77 3.94
CA ALA A 16 7.67 3.77 3.17
C ALA A 16 8.17 2.33 3.05
N ILE A 17 8.45 1.91 1.82
CA ILE A 17 8.86 0.56 1.46
C ILE A 17 10.34 0.64 1.04
N PRO A 18 11.28 0.16 1.87
CA PRO A 18 12.68 0.15 1.52
C PRO A 18 12.92 -0.73 0.28
N LEU A 19 13.62 -0.20 -0.71
CA LEU A 19 14.00 -0.92 -1.93
C LEU A 19 15.48 -1.35 -1.86
N PRO A 20 15.87 -2.44 -2.56
CA PRO A 20 17.26 -2.92 -2.55
C PRO A 20 18.29 -1.91 -3.08
N ASN A 21 17.85 -0.93 -3.86
CA ASN A 21 18.70 0.14 -4.41
C ASN A 21 18.92 1.32 -3.42
N GLY A 22 18.46 1.19 -2.18
CA GLY A 22 18.58 2.22 -1.14
C GLY A 22 17.54 3.34 -1.23
N LYS A 23 16.61 3.28 -2.19
CA LYS A 23 15.47 4.21 -2.30
C LYS A 23 14.25 3.70 -1.55
N PHE A 24 13.21 4.52 -1.51
CA PHE A 24 11.91 4.16 -0.94
C PHE A 24 10.83 4.23 -2.01
N ALA A 25 10.03 3.18 -2.11
CA ALA A 25 8.68 3.27 -2.67
C ALA A 25 7.71 3.69 -1.56
N PHE A 26 6.54 4.17 -1.95
CA PHE A 26 5.50 4.55 -1.00
C PHE A 26 4.21 3.82 -1.31
N GLY A 27 3.47 3.45 -0.27
CA GLY A 27 2.19 2.75 -0.39
C GLY A 27 1.14 3.32 0.55
N ARG A 28 -0.04 3.65 0.04
CA ARG A 28 -1.18 4.11 0.86
C ARG A 28 -2.12 2.96 1.17
N ARG A 29 -2.47 2.77 2.43
CA ARG A 29 -3.40 1.72 2.87
C ARG A 29 -4.82 1.99 2.36
N LEU A 30 -5.35 1.07 1.55
CA LEU A 30 -6.74 1.01 1.13
C LEU A 30 -7.54 0.01 1.98
N LYS A 31 -8.84 -0.10 1.70
CA LYS A 31 -9.68 -1.23 2.16
C LYS A 31 -9.28 -2.53 1.45
N ASP A 32 -9.96 -3.61 1.82
CA ASP A 32 -9.82 -4.94 1.21
C ASP A 32 -8.38 -5.46 1.15
N ALA A 33 -7.71 -5.39 2.30
CA ALA A 33 -6.31 -5.80 2.47
C ALA A 33 -5.32 -5.18 1.46
N SER A 34 -5.70 -4.11 0.76
CA SER A 34 -4.93 -3.56 -0.36
C SER A 34 -4.03 -2.39 0.03
N ILE A 35 -2.96 -2.20 -0.72
CA ILE A 35 -2.08 -1.03 -0.65
C ILE A 35 -1.90 -0.47 -2.07
N ALA A 36 -2.07 0.85 -2.22
CA ALA A 36 -1.84 1.55 -3.49
C ALA A 36 -0.41 2.07 -3.53
N ILE A 37 0.40 1.54 -4.45
CA ILE A 37 1.80 1.92 -4.61
C ILE A 37 1.89 3.15 -5.50
N TYR A 38 2.57 4.20 -5.04
CA TYR A 38 2.70 5.44 -5.79
C TYR A 38 3.63 5.31 -7.00
N ASN A 39 3.37 6.07 -8.05
CA ASN A 39 4.27 6.24 -9.19
C ASN A 39 5.41 7.24 -8.85
N TYR A 40 6.11 6.99 -7.75
CA TYR A 40 7.17 7.85 -7.25
C TYR A 40 8.14 7.06 -6.35
N MET A 41 9.43 7.35 -6.48
CA MET A 41 10.48 6.83 -5.60
C MET A 41 11.21 7.99 -4.92
N GLY A 42 11.30 7.92 -3.59
CA GLY A 42 12.03 8.89 -2.78
C GLY A 42 13.43 8.39 -2.42
N ASN A 43 14.32 9.33 -2.12
CA ASN A 43 15.66 9.00 -1.61
C ASN A 43 15.69 8.82 -0.09
N THR A 44 14.71 9.38 0.62
CA THR A 44 14.54 9.28 2.08
C THR A 44 13.08 8.98 2.41
N PHE A 45 12.79 8.66 3.67
CA PHE A 45 11.41 8.46 4.12
C PHE A 45 10.56 9.74 4.13
N GLU A 46 11.19 10.93 4.13
CA GLU A 46 10.51 12.22 4.07
C GLU A 46 10.23 12.68 2.64
N ASP A 47 11.01 12.18 1.69
CA ASP A 47 10.90 12.43 0.24
C ASP A 47 9.70 11.67 -0.33
N LYS A 48 8.49 12.08 0.06
CA LYS A 48 7.23 11.38 -0.19
C LYS A 48 6.45 11.98 -1.38
N PRO A 49 5.61 11.21 -2.07
CA PRO A 49 4.80 11.68 -3.20
C PRO A 49 3.85 12.80 -2.77
N GLN A 50 3.74 13.88 -3.55
CA GLN A 50 2.82 15.00 -3.24
C GLN A 50 1.43 14.84 -3.87
N GLN A 51 1.32 13.98 -4.88
CA GLN A 51 0.08 13.73 -5.61
C GLN A 51 -0.34 12.28 -5.46
N GLU A 52 -1.65 12.05 -5.44
CA GLU A 52 -2.26 10.73 -5.35
C GLU A 52 -2.29 10.07 -6.75
N SER A 53 -1.11 9.74 -7.27
CA SER A 53 -0.93 8.99 -8.51
C SER A 53 -0.29 7.64 -8.22
N TYR A 54 -1.05 6.57 -8.49
CA TYR A 54 -0.65 5.19 -8.17
C TYR A 54 -0.15 4.46 -9.42
N GLN A 55 0.92 3.69 -9.26
CA GLN A 55 1.45 2.81 -10.28
C GLN A 55 0.65 1.50 -10.38
N PHE A 56 0.32 0.91 -9.23
CA PHE A 56 -0.49 -0.31 -9.12
C PHE A 56 -1.04 -0.47 -7.70
N ILE A 57 -1.98 -1.40 -7.53
CA ILE A 57 -2.58 -1.75 -6.25
C ILE A 57 -2.38 -3.24 -6.03
N VAL A 58 -2.04 -3.63 -4.80
CA VAL A 58 -1.76 -5.02 -4.46
C VAL A 58 -2.24 -5.35 -3.05
N GLY A 59 -2.71 -6.59 -2.85
CA GLY A 59 -3.01 -7.13 -1.53
C GLY A 59 -1.72 -7.43 -0.77
N VAL A 60 -1.66 -7.05 0.50
CA VAL A 60 -0.51 -7.34 1.38
C VAL A 60 -0.97 -7.91 2.71
N TYR A 61 -0.17 -8.83 3.24
CA TYR A 61 -0.43 -9.38 4.56
C TYR A 61 -0.18 -8.35 5.66
N ASP A 62 -0.99 -8.46 6.71
CA ASP A 62 -0.94 -7.57 7.88
C ASP A 62 0.38 -7.65 8.65
N ASP A 63 1.09 -8.78 8.58
CA ASP A 63 2.36 -8.99 9.26
C ASP A 63 3.44 -8.04 8.74
N ILE A 64 3.53 -7.83 7.42
CA ILE A 64 4.43 -6.87 6.79
C ILE A 64 4.15 -5.46 7.31
N LEU A 65 2.88 -5.06 7.37
CA LEU A 65 2.45 -3.74 7.85
C LEU A 65 2.67 -3.53 9.36
N LYS A 66 2.74 -4.63 10.13
CA LYS A 66 2.94 -4.62 11.59
C LYS A 66 4.40 -4.87 12.01
N SER A 67 5.23 -5.41 11.12
CA SER A 67 6.62 -5.79 11.37
C SER A 67 7.51 -4.60 11.76
N GLY A 68 7.16 -3.40 11.25
CA GLY A 68 7.99 -2.21 11.34
C GLY A 68 9.06 -2.12 10.24
N GLU A 69 9.17 -3.13 9.37
CA GLU A 69 10.03 -3.07 8.18
C GLU A 69 9.56 -1.99 7.21
N TRP A 70 8.25 -1.80 7.11
CA TRP A 70 7.63 -0.69 6.39
C TRP A 70 7.17 0.36 7.42
N PRO A 71 7.98 1.39 7.70
CA PRO A 71 7.56 2.44 8.62
C PRO A 71 6.41 3.26 8.03
N VAL A 72 5.48 3.64 8.91
CA VAL A 72 4.41 4.59 8.56
C VAL A 72 4.99 5.99 8.66
N VAL A 73 4.97 6.73 7.56
CA VAL A 73 5.50 8.10 7.44
C VAL A 73 4.47 9.11 7.88
N GLU A 74 3.21 8.92 7.45
CA GLU A 74 2.08 9.78 7.79
C GLU A 74 0.76 9.05 7.56
N ASN A 75 -0.36 9.71 7.86
CA ASN A 75 -1.70 9.23 7.49
C ASN A 75 -2.36 10.26 6.56
N ARG A 76 -2.78 9.80 5.37
CA ARG A 76 -3.56 10.57 4.40
C ARG A 76 -5.01 10.06 4.41
N PRO A 77 -5.91 10.67 5.19
CA PRO A 77 -7.30 10.23 5.25
C PRO A 77 -7.98 10.38 3.89
N PHE A 78 -8.96 9.54 3.62
CA PHE A 78 -9.83 9.65 2.44
C PHE A 78 -10.91 10.69 2.69
N VAL A 79 -11.40 11.34 1.63
CA VAL A 79 -12.47 12.34 1.75
C VAL A 79 -13.79 11.67 2.14
N ASN A 80 -14.02 10.47 1.62
CA ASN A 80 -15.19 9.65 1.88
C ASN A 80 -14.81 8.17 1.95
N GLU A 81 -15.79 7.35 2.32
CA GLU A 81 -15.61 5.91 2.47
C GLU A 81 -15.37 5.18 1.14
N GLU A 82 -15.90 5.70 0.04
CA GLU A 82 -15.80 5.06 -1.27
C GLU A 82 -14.41 5.19 -1.90
N GLU A 83 -13.75 6.33 -1.71
CA GLU A 83 -12.36 6.54 -2.14
C GLU A 83 -11.36 5.61 -1.45
N ALA A 84 -11.75 5.01 -0.32
CA ALA A 84 -10.90 4.07 0.39
C ALA A 84 -10.89 2.68 -0.25
N TRP A 85 -11.84 2.37 -1.14
CA TRP A 85 -11.88 1.09 -1.84
C TRP A 85 -10.89 1.07 -3.01
N PRO A 86 -10.18 -0.06 -3.24
CA PRO A 86 -9.48 -0.26 -4.50
C PRO A 86 -10.47 -0.27 -5.68
N PRO A 87 -10.00 0.06 -6.90
CA PRO A 87 -10.82 -0.08 -8.08
C PRO A 87 -11.24 -1.55 -8.26
N PRO A 88 -12.43 -1.80 -8.83
CA PRO A 88 -12.87 -3.16 -9.13
C PRO A 88 -11.82 -3.91 -9.96
N ALA A 89 -11.48 -5.12 -9.55
CA ALA A 89 -10.52 -5.97 -10.22
C ALA A 89 -11.13 -7.35 -10.50
N CYS A 90 -10.61 -8.03 -11.52
CA CYS A 90 -10.93 -9.41 -11.84
C CYS A 90 -9.64 -10.19 -12.10
N VAL A 91 -9.68 -11.50 -11.92
CA VAL A 91 -8.61 -12.40 -12.33
C VAL A 91 -8.87 -12.79 -13.78
N ILE A 92 -7.90 -12.54 -14.65
CA ILE A 92 -7.97 -12.91 -16.07
C ILE A 92 -7.05 -14.12 -16.26
N ASP A 93 -7.64 -15.23 -16.71
CA ASP A 93 -6.89 -16.41 -17.13
C ASP A 93 -6.06 -16.05 -18.37
N GLN A 94 -4.73 -16.17 -18.25
CA GLN A 94 -3.79 -15.83 -19.32
C GLN A 94 -3.85 -16.80 -20.50
N LEU A 95 -4.36 -18.03 -20.32
CA LEU A 95 -4.47 -19.04 -21.37
C LEU A 95 -5.76 -18.88 -22.20
N THR A 96 -6.88 -18.62 -21.52
CA THR A 96 -8.22 -18.60 -22.16
C THR A 96 -8.74 -17.19 -22.40
N GLY A 97 -8.26 -16.19 -21.65
CA GLY A 97 -8.80 -14.84 -21.64
C GLY A 97 -10.12 -14.70 -20.87
N GLU A 98 -10.62 -15.78 -20.27
CA GLU A 98 -11.79 -15.73 -19.40
C GLU A 98 -11.46 -14.98 -18.10
N TYR A 99 -12.46 -14.31 -17.53
CA TYR A 99 -12.30 -13.60 -16.27
C TYR A 99 -13.19 -14.19 -15.18
N SER A 100 -12.71 -14.11 -13.95
CA SER A 100 -13.45 -14.46 -12.75
C SER A 100 -13.29 -13.33 -11.72
N ILE A 101 -14.38 -13.02 -11.03
CA ILE A 101 -14.40 -12.13 -9.87
C ILE A 101 -14.37 -12.95 -8.57
N TYR A 102 -13.79 -14.15 -8.63
CA TYR A 102 -14.08 -15.39 -7.88
C TYR A 102 -15.17 -16.26 -8.55
#